data_AF-A0A3N5IM22-F1
#
_entry.id   AF-A0A3N5IM22-F1
#
_cell.length_a   1.000
_cell.length_b   1.000
_cell.length_c   1.000
_cell.angle_alpha   90.00
_cell.angle_beta   90.00
_cell.angle_gamma   90.00
#
_symmetry.space_group_name_H-M   'P 1'
#
loop_
_entity.id
_entity.type
_entity.pdbx_description
1 polymer ?
#
loop_
_entity_poly.entity_id
_entity_poly.type
_entity_poly.pdbx_seq_one_letter_code
_entity_poly.pdbx_strand_id
1 'polypeptide(L)'
;MSQVLTKTVTAYKYDELSDSAKEKALEKMYDINVDHDWWEFIYEDAKTIGLKITGFDVACASYCNGDFLASAEETAHKIEKEHGENCETFKTAKEYLKTRDEIIGTAPRDENGDFESEYDLDQALNSADKEFLRSLLKDYRIILQKDYEYFTSRKAIEETIRANEYDFTEEGKFPAL
;
A
#
# COMPACT_ATOMS: atom_id res chain seq x y z
N MET A 1 -12.28 -45.87 -25.44
CA MET A 1 -10.88 -45.77 -24.95
C MET A 1 -10.31 -44.49 -25.52
N SER A 2 -9.99 -43.50 -24.67
CA SER A 2 -9.29 -42.29 -25.10
C SER A 2 -7.81 -42.58 -25.27
N GLN A 3 -7.22 -42.18 -26.40
CA GLN A 3 -5.77 -42.21 -26.56
C GLN A 3 -5.14 -41.08 -25.74
N VAL A 4 -4.10 -41.40 -24.98
CA VAL A 4 -3.21 -40.42 -24.35
C VAL A 4 -2.14 -40.06 -25.38
N LEU A 5 -2.01 -38.77 -25.71
CA LEU A 5 -0.96 -38.23 -26.56
C LEU A 5 0.13 -37.63 -25.68
N THR A 6 1.38 -38.04 -25.88
CA THR A 6 2.55 -37.46 -25.20
C THR A 6 3.30 -36.57 -26.18
N LYS A 7 3.70 -35.37 -25.72
CA LYS A 7 4.53 -34.42 -26.48
C LYS A 7 5.81 -34.14 -25.69
N THR A 8 6.97 -34.29 -26.34
CA THR A 8 8.27 -33.89 -25.77
C THR A 8 8.55 -32.44 -26.16
N VAL A 9 8.97 -31.61 -25.19
CA VAL A 9 9.43 -30.25 -25.43
C VAL A 9 10.78 -30.04 -24.75
N THR A 10 11.66 -29.26 -25.37
CA THR A 10 12.91 -28.82 -24.73
C THR A 10 12.60 -27.65 -23.81
N ALA A 11 13.09 -27.72 -22.57
CA ALA A 11 12.98 -26.68 -21.57
C ALA A 11 14.27 -25.86 -21.50
N TYR A 12 14.12 -24.57 -21.25
CA TYR A 12 15.17 -23.57 -21.16
C TYR A 12 14.97 -22.76 -19.88
N LYS A 13 16.05 -22.41 -19.20
CA LYS A 13 16.02 -21.41 -18.12
C LYS A 13 15.90 -20.00 -18.71
N TYR A 14 15.41 -19.07 -17.89
CA TYR A 14 15.18 -17.69 -18.32
C TYR A 14 16.42 -17.05 -18.98
N ASP A 15 17.61 -17.26 -18.43
CA ASP A 15 18.84 -16.66 -18.95
C ASP A 15 19.30 -17.27 -20.28
N GLU A 16 18.81 -18.46 -20.64
CA GLU A 16 19.07 -19.15 -21.92
C GLU A 16 18.15 -18.67 -23.05
N LEU A 17 17.10 -17.92 -22.73
CA LEU A 17 16.15 -17.40 -23.71
C LEU A 17 16.74 -16.23 -24.52
N SER A 18 16.30 -16.14 -25.78
CA SER A 18 16.48 -14.92 -26.58
C SER A 18 15.75 -13.73 -25.96
N ASP A 19 16.18 -12.51 -26.25
CA ASP A 19 15.54 -11.29 -25.72
C ASP A 19 14.03 -11.24 -26.04
N SER A 20 13.63 -11.64 -27.26
CA SER A 20 12.20 -11.69 -27.63
C SER A 20 11.42 -12.73 -26.83
N ALA A 21 12.04 -13.87 -26.50
CA ALA A 21 11.42 -14.88 -25.65
C ALA A 21 11.34 -14.44 -24.18
N LYS A 22 12.35 -13.69 -23.70
CA LYS A 22 12.31 -13.06 -22.38
C LYS A 22 11.15 -12.06 -22.26
N GLU A 23 10.94 -11.19 -23.25
CA GLU A 23 9.79 -10.27 -23.22
C GLU A 23 8.46 -11.00 -23.13
N LYS A 24 8.28 -12.09 -23.89
CA LYS A 24 7.06 -12.91 -23.84
C LYS A 24 6.87 -13.59 -22.48
N ALA A 25 7.95 -14.08 -21.88
CA ALA A 25 7.90 -14.65 -20.54
C ALA A 25 7.49 -13.60 -19.50
N LEU A 26 8.07 -12.40 -19.56
CA LEU A 26 7.73 -11.29 -18.67
C LEU A 26 6.29 -10.81 -18.83
N GLU A 27 5.82 -10.62 -20.06
CA GLU A 27 4.43 -10.24 -20.33
C GLU A 27 3.46 -11.29 -19.80
N LYS A 28 3.82 -12.57 -19.90
CA LYS A 28 2.97 -13.67 -19.42
C LYS A 28 2.94 -13.79 -17.89
N MET A 29 3.96 -13.28 -17.20
CA MET A 29 4.16 -13.37 -15.75
C MET A 29 4.10 -12.00 -15.07
N TYR A 30 3.46 -11.02 -15.71
CA TYR A 30 3.47 -9.62 -15.24
C TYR A 30 2.89 -9.46 -13.82
N ASP A 31 2.00 -10.36 -13.42
CA ASP A 31 1.29 -10.36 -12.15
C ASP A 31 1.82 -11.36 -11.12
N ILE A 32 2.92 -12.07 -11.39
CA ILE A 32 3.43 -13.14 -10.49
C ILE A 32 3.68 -12.68 -9.05
N ASN A 33 4.04 -11.41 -8.86
CA ASN A 33 4.33 -10.85 -7.54
C ASN A 33 3.11 -10.18 -6.90
N VAL A 34 1.98 -10.13 -7.59
CA VAL A 34 0.77 -9.43 -7.16
C VAL A 34 -0.51 -10.28 -7.31
N ASP A 35 -0.36 -11.57 -7.60
CA ASP A 35 -1.43 -12.58 -7.70
C ASP A 35 -1.90 -13.13 -6.33
N HIS A 36 -1.29 -12.64 -5.26
CA HIS A 36 -1.55 -12.98 -3.87
C HIS A 36 -1.76 -11.69 -3.05
N ASP A 37 -1.96 -11.81 -1.73
CA ASP A 37 -2.20 -10.69 -0.81
C ASP A 37 -0.91 -9.88 -0.52
N TRP A 38 -0.24 -9.37 -1.56
CA TRP A 38 1.02 -8.61 -1.49
C TRP A 38 0.93 -7.37 -0.58
N TRP A 39 -0.28 -6.86 -0.35
CA TRP A 39 -0.58 -5.71 0.50
C TRP A 39 -0.71 -6.05 1.99
N GLU A 40 -0.66 -7.32 2.40
CA GLU A 40 -0.91 -7.76 3.79
C GLU A 40 -0.03 -7.02 4.80
N PHE A 41 1.27 -6.87 4.50
CA PHE A 41 2.20 -6.16 5.39
C PHE A 41 1.85 -4.68 5.57
N ILE A 42 1.33 -4.02 4.54
CA ILE A 42 0.88 -2.62 4.62
C ILE A 42 -0.37 -2.52 5.48
N TYR A 43 -1.27 -3.50 5.39
CA TYR A 43 -2.48 -3.55 6.22
C TYR A 43 -2.15 -3.77 7.70
N GLU A 44 -1.20 -4.65 8.01
CA GLU A 44 -0.78 -4.89 9.40
C GLU A 44 0.02 -3.71 9.98
N ASP A 45 0.81 -2.99 9.16
CA ASP A 45 1.43 -1.72 9.53
C ASP A 45 0.37 -0.66 9.90
N ALA A 46 -0.61 -0.42 9.02
CA ALA A 46 -1.71 0.51 9.26
C ALA A 46 -2.45 0.18 10.57
N LYS A 47 -2.73 -1.12 10.80
CA LYS A 47 -3.42 -1.59 12.00
C LYS A 47 -2.61 -1.36 13.27
N THR A 48 -1.29 -1.48 13.20
CA THR A 48 -0.39 -1.22 14.34
C THR A 48 -0.48 0.22 14.81
N ILE A 49 -0.62 1.17 13.88
CA ILE A 49 -0.82 2.59 14.22
C ILE A 49 -2.28 2.97 14.52
N GLY A 50 -3.22 2.02 14.43
CA GLY A 50 -4.63 2.27 14.74
C GLY A 50 -5.46 2.73 13.54
N LEU A 51 -5.05 2.40 12.32
CA LEU A 51 -5.80 2.61 11.09
C LEU A 51 -6.24 1.26 10.50
N LYS A 52 -7.49 1.16 10.07
CA LYS A 52 -7.99 0.02 9.30
C LYS A 52 -8.17 0.44 7.85
N ILE A 53 -7.37 -0.13 6.95
CA ILE A 53 -7.64 -0.03 5.52
C ILE A 53 -8.80 -0.99 5.17
N THR A 54 -9.83 -0.47 4.51
CA THR A 54 -11.04 -1.22 4.13
C THR A 54 -11.08 -1.58 2.65
N GLY A 55 -10.26 -0.93 1.83
CA GLY A 55 -10.07 -1.27 0.42
C GLY A 55 -9.21 -0.24 -0.30
N PHE A 56 -8.61 -0.65 -1.40
CA PHE A 56 -7.82 0.23 -2.26
C PHE A 56 -7.94 -0.18 -3.72
N ASP A 57 -7.59 0.75 -4.61
CA ASP A 57 -7.30 0.49 -6.02
C ASP A 57 -6.13 1.39 -6.39
N VAL A 58 -4.99 0.78 -6.71
CA VAL A 58 -3.77 1.50 -7.15
C VAL A 58 -3.68 1.63 -8.67
N ALA A 59 -4.59 1.01 -9.41
CA ALA A 59 -4.69 1.10 -10.86
C ALA A 59 -5.62 2.26 -11.26
N CYS A 60 -6.81 1.97 -11.76
CA CYS A 60 -7.65 2.97 -12.42
C CYS A 60 -8.35 3.93 -11.46
N ALA A 61 -8.99 3.43 -10.40
CA ALA A 61 -9.77 4.30 -9.53
C ALA A 61 -8.89 5.11 -8.55
N SER A 62 -7.65 4.66 -8.30
CA SER A 62 -6.63 5.37 -7.53
C SER A 62 -7.13 5.85 -6.16
N TYR A 63 -7.60 4.92 -5.31
CA TYR A 63 -8.10 5.21 -3.97
C TYR A 63 -7.49 4.30 -2.90
N CYS A 64 -7.55 4.77 -1.66
CA CYS A 64 -7.38 3.96 -0.46
C CYS A 64 -8.43 4.46 0.54
N ASN A 65 -9.23 3.54 1.06
CA ASN A 65 -10.29 3.80 2.02
C ASN A 65 -9.95 3.13 3.34
N GLY A 66 -10.40 3.72 4.43
CA GLY A 66 -10.19 3.18 5.75
C GLY A 66 -10.78 4.07 6.84
N ASP A 67 -10.71 3.56 8.05
CA ASP A 67 -11.28 4.17 9.25
C ASP A 67 -10.27 4.03 10.40
N PHE A 68 -10.28 4.98 11.32
CA PHE A 68 -9.51 4.82 12.54
C PHE A 68 -10.09 3.69 13.40
N LEU A 69 -9.20 2.86 13.94
CA LEU A 69 -9.48 1.89 15.01
C LEU A 69 -9.35 2.53 16.40
N ALA A 70 -8.62 3.63 16.51
CA ALA A 70 -8.42 4.44 17.71
C ALA A 70 -8.87 5.90 17.46
N SER A 71 -8.58 6.83 18.38
CA SER A 71 -8.77 8.25 18.06
C SER A 71 -7.74 8.72 17.02
N ALA A 72 -8.05 9.81 16.32
CA ALA A 72 -7.13 10.46 15.40
C ALA A 72 -5.83 10.90 16.12
N GLU A 73 -5.95 11.46 17.32
CA GLU A 73 -4.81 11.83 18.19
C GLU A 73 -3.93 10.63 18.56
N GLU A 74 -4.53 9.53 19.04
CA GLU A 74 -3.77 8.33 19.40
C GLU A 74 -3.05 7.75 18.18
N THR A 75 -3.72 7.75 17.03
CA THR A 75 -3.15 7.28 15.76
C THR A 75 -1.95 8.14 15.36
N ALA A 76 -2.06 9.46 15.45
CA ALA A 76 -0.97 10.38 15.12
C ALA A 76 0.25 10.18 16.03
N HIS A 77 0.06 10.03 17.34
CA HIS A 77 1.16 9.76 18.25
C HIS A 77 1.80 8.38 18.04
N LYS A 78 1.02 7.35 17.68
CA LYS A 78 1.58 6.06 17.29
C LYS A 78 2.44 6.18 16.03
N ILE A 79 2.00 6.96 15.04
CA ILE A 79 2.79 7.25 13.85
C ILE A 79 4.11 7.94 14.22
N GLU A 80 4.10 8.97 15.08
CA GLU A 80 5.35 9.64 15.51
C GLU A 80 6.32 8.70 16.24
N LYS A 81 5.80 7.67 16.90
CA LYS A 81 6.58 6.70 17.66
C LYS A 81 7.14 5.56 16.79
N GLU A 82 6.35 5.05 15.86
CA GLU A 82 6.65 3.83 15.12
C GLU A 82 7.21 4.13 13.71
N HIS A 83 6.80 5.22 13.07
CA HIS A 83 7.26 5.58 11.72
C HIS A 83 8.52 6.45 11.76
N GLY A 84 9.37 6.30 10.75
CA GLY A 84 10.55 7.16 10.61
C GLY A 84 10.19 8.59 10.23
N GLU A 85 10.95 9.57 10.74
CA GLU A 85 10.70 11.01 10.53
C GLU A 85 10.65 11.46 9.06
N ASN A 86 11.26 10.68 8.17
CA ASN A 86 11.28 10.95 6.73
C ASN A 86 10.03 10.43 6.00
N CYS A 87 9.21 9.58 6.62
CA CYS A 87 7.99 9.07 6.02
C CYS A 87 6.94 10.17 5.86
N GLU A 88 6.18 10.14 4.77
CA GLU A 88 5.10 11.11 4.54
C GLU A 88 4.00 10.99 5.62
N THR A 89 3.70 9.76 6.05
CA THR A 89 2.76 9.49 7.16
C THR A 89 3.17 10.21 8.44
N PHE A 90 4.46 10.25 8.76
CA PHE A 90 4.99 10.98 9.92
C PHE A 90 4.76 12.48 9.79
N LYS A 91 5.06 13.07 8.63
CA LYS A 91 4.85 14.50 8.37
C LYS A 91 3.36 14.86 8.45
N THR A 92 2.49 14.03 7.90
CA THR A 92 1.04 14.18 7.97
C THR A 92 0.54 14.13 9.42
N ALA A 93 1.00 13.18 10.23
CA ALA A 93 0.66 13.10 11.65
C ALA A 93 1.14 14.33 12.44
N LYS A 94 2.37 14.78 12.18
CA LYS A 94 2.94 15.96 12.83
C LYS A 94 2.18 17.25 12.52
N GLU A 95 1.79 17.44 11.25
CA GLU A 95 0.99 18.61 10.87
C GLU A 95 -0.42 18.56 11.48
N TYR A 96 -1.03 17.37 11.56
CA TYR A 96 -2.30 17.20 12.26
C TYR A 96 -2.20 17.55 13.75
N LEU A 97 -1.20 17.05 14.46
CA LEU A 97 -1.01 17.36 15.89
C LEU A 97 -0.82 18.86 16.12
N LYS A 98 -0.01 19.51 15.29
CA LYS A 98 0.15 20.97 15.31
C LYS A 98 -1.17 21.70 15.07
N THR A 99 -1.94 21.28 14.06
CA THR A 99 -3.26 21.87 13.75
C THR A 99 -4.22 21.70 14.93
N ARG A 100 -4.20 20.53 15.56
CA ARG A 100 -5.03 20.23 16.74
C ARG A 100 -4.66 21.10 17.94
N ASP A 101 -3.38 21.26 18.22
CA ASP A 101 -2.89 22.12 19.30
C ASP A 101 -3.26 23.59 19.05
N GLU A 102 -3.18 24.06 17.80
CA GLU A 102 -3.61 25.39 17.40
C GLU A 102 -5.12 25.59 17.60
N ILE A 103 -5.95 24.62 17.22
CA ILE A 103 -7.41 24.66 17.45
C ILE A 103 -7.72 24.79 18.95
N ILE A 104 -7.12 23.95 19.79
CA ILE A 104 -7.35 23.94 21.25
C ILE A 104 -6.81 25.23 21.90
N GLY A 105 -5.65 25.70 21.44
CA GLY A 105 -4.98 26.88 21.97
C GLY A 105 -5.68 28.20 21.62
N THR A 106 -6.42 28.23 20.50
CA THR A 106 -7.13 29.44 20.03
C THR A 106 -8.63 29.44 20.30
N ALA A 107 -9.18 28.32 20.80
CA ALA A 107 -10.60 28.22 21.13
C ALA A 107 -11.00 29.26 22.19
N PRO A 108 -12.13 29.98 22.00
CA PRO A 108 -12.62 30.97 22.96
C PRO A 108 -12.86 30.37 24.35
N ARG A 109 -12.52 31.12 25.40
CA ARG A 109 -12.67 30.72 26.80
C ARG A 109 -13.37 31.80 27.61
N ASP A 110 -14.21 31.35 28.54
CA ASP A 110 -14.92 32.22 29.45
C ASP A 110 -13.98 32.80 30.54
N GLU A 111 -14.54 33.58 31.45
CA GLU A 111 -13.80 34.19 32.56
C GLU A 111 -13.19 33.17 33.54
N ASN A 112 -13.68 31.94 33.57
CA ASN A 112 -13.17 30.85 34.39
C ASN A 112 -12.07 30.04 33.68
N GLY A 113 -11.84 30.30 32.39
CA GLY A 113 -10.90 29.58 31.55
C GLY A 113 -11.48 28.32 30.89
N ASP A 114 -12.78 28.08 31.05
CA ASP A 114 -13.48 26.98 30.40
C ASP A 114 -13.82 27.37 28.95
N PHE A 115 -13.95 26.40 28.05
CA PHE A 115 -14.29 26.70 26.66
C PHE A 115 -15.68 27.34 26.57
N GLU A 116 -15.81 28.47 25.86
CA GLU A 116 -17.10 29.15 25.70
C GLU A 116 -18.14 28.26 24.98
N SER A 117 -17.66 27.39 24.08
CA SER A 117 -18.49 26.47 23.30
C SER A 117 -17.75 25.16 23.04
N GLU A 118 -18.06 24.14 23.82
CA GLU A 118 -17.57 22.77 23.58
C GLU A 118 -18.01 22.25 22.21
N TYR A 119 -19.22 22.60 21.78
CA TYR A 119 -19.73 22.19 20.47
C TYR A 119 -18.89 22.72 19.31
N ASP A 120 -18.51 24.00 19.34
CA ASP A 120 -17.71 24.59 18.25
C ASP A 120 -16.29 24.02 18.23
N LEU A 121 -15.71 23.78 19.42
CA LEU A 121 -14.43 23.09 19.55
C LEU A 121 -14.51 21.67 18.95
N ASP A 122 -15.54 20.90 19.31
CA ASP A 122 -15.75 19.56 18.79
C ASP A 122 -15.93 19.55 17.27
N GLN A 123 -16.66 20.51 16.70
CA GLN A 123 -16.80 20.62 15.25
C GLN A 123 -15.44 20.89 14.56
N ALA A 124 -14.63 21.79 15.12
CA ALA A 124 -13.31 22.09 14.59
C ALA A 124 -12.38 20.88 14.66
N LEU A 125 -12.33 20.19 15.80
CA LEU A 125 -11.53 18.98 15.98
C LEU A 125 -11.99 17.85 15.05
N ASN A 126 -13.30 17.60 14.94
CA ASN A 126 -13.85 16.59 14.02
C ASN A 126 -13.51 16.90 12.54
N SER A 127 -13.42 18.18 12.16
CA SER A 127 -12.98 18.56 10.83
C SER A 127 -11.50 18.22 10.60
N ALA A 128 -10.65 18.53 11.57
CA ALA A 128 -9.23 18.20 11.53
C ALA A 128 -9.00 16.67 11.48
N ASP A 129 -9.75 15.89 12.24
CA ASP A 129 -9.69 14.43 12.24
C ASP A 129 -10.02 13.83 10.87
N LYS A 130 -11.05 14.36 10.19
CA LYS A 130 -11.44 13.93 8.84
C LYS A 130 -10.38 14.28 7.81
N GLU A 131 -9.80 15.47 7.90
CA GLU A 131 -8.70 15.89 7.02
C GLU A 131 -7.45 15.06 7.23
N PHE A 132 -7.14 14.72 8.48
CA PHE A 132 -6.05 13.83 8.83
C PHE A 132 -6.26 12.42 8.26
N LEU A 133 -7.44 11.82 8.46
CA LEU A 133 -7.76 10.51 7.89
C LEU A 133 -7.59 10.51 6.37
N ARG A 134 -8.12 11.54 5.69
CA ARG A 134 -8.01 11.67 4.23
C ARG A 134 -6.56 11.77 3.76
N SER A 135 -5.75 12.54 4.48
CA SER A 135 -4.33 12.73 4.14
C SER A 135 -3.52 11.46 4.41
N LEU A 136 -3.78 10.80 5.53
CA LEU A 136 -3.13 9.54 5.89
C LEU A 136 -3.47 8.43 4.89
N LEU A 137 -4.73 8.29 4.48
CA LEU A 137 -5.14 7.32 3.46
C LEU A 137 -4.51 7.61 2.11
N LYS A 138 -4.29 8.88 1.76
CA LYS A 138 -3.55 9.26 0.56
C LYS A 138 -2.08 8.81 0.65
N ASP A 139 -1.45 8.94 1.80
CA ASP A 139 -0.09 8.46 2.02
C ASP A 139 -0.01 6.93 1.87
N TYR A 140 -0.94 6.18 2.48
CA TYR A 140 -1.03 4.73 2.32
C TYR A 140 -1.30 4.31 0.87
N ARG A 141 -2.14 5.05 0.13
CA ARG A 141 -2.34 4.82 -1.30
C ARG A 141 -1.02 4.94 -2.08
N ILE A 142 -0.19 5.93 -1.76
CA ILE A 142 1.11 6.13 -2.41
C ILE A 142 2.08 5.00 -2.07
N ILE A 143 2.07 4.50 -0.83
CA ILE A 143 2.86 3.33 -0.42
C ILE A 143 2.43 2.10 -1.23
N LEU A 144 1.13 1.78 -1.23
CA LEU A 144 0.56 0.67 -2.00
C LEU A 144 0.91 0.77 -3.49
N GLN A 145 0.84 1.98 -4.07
CA GLN A 145 1.17 2.21 -5.47
C GLN A 145 2.64 1.92 -5.76
N LYS A 146 3.56 2.41 -4.92
CA LYS A 146 5.00 2.19 -5.10
C LYS A 146 5.36 0.71 -5.01
N ASP A 147 4.75 -0.01 -4.07
CA ASP A 147 4.98 -1.45 -3.92
C ASP A 147 4.44 -2.23 -5.12
N TYR A 148 3.24 -1.89 -5.60
CA TYR A 148 2.70 -2.47 -6.84
C TYR A 148 3.60 -2.20 -8.05
N GLU A 149 4.06 -0.96 -8.24
CA GLU A 149 4.99 -0.58 -9.31
C GLU A 149 6.32 -1.35 -9.22
N TYR A 150 6.83 -1.56 -8.00
CA TYR A 150 8.04 -2.34 -7.78
C TYR A 150 7.81 -3.83 -8.11
N PHE A 151 6.75 -4.44 -7.59
CA PHE A 151 6.45 -5.86 -7.77
C PHE A 151 6.13 -6.23 -9.22
N THR A 152 5.51 -5.32 -9.97
CA THR A 152 5.25 -5.47 -11.41
C THR A 152 6.40 -4.94 -12.29
N SER A 153 7.48 -4.45 -11.69
CA SER A 153 8.65 -4.04 -12.44
C SER A 153 9.35 -5.24 -13.09
N ARG A 154 9.94 -5.02 -14.26
CA ARG A 154 10.77 -6.04 -14.95
C ARG A 154 11.76 -6.71 -14.00
N LYS A 155 12.46 -5.91 -13.19
CA LYS A 155 13.50 -6.41 -12.28
C LYS A 155 12.92 -7.41 -11.27
N ALA A 156 11.82 -7.07 -10.60
CA ALA A 156 11.20 -7.93 -9.60
C ALA A 156 10.63 -9.23 -10.20
N ILE A 157 10.03 -9.14 -11.39
CA ILE A 157 9.54 -10.31 -12.13
C ILE A 157 10.71 -11.22 -12.49
N GLU A 158 11.80 -10.67 -13.04
CA GLU A 158 12.98 -11.46 -13.39
C GLU A 158 13.66 -12.11 -12.18
N GLU A 159 13.78 -11.39 -11.06
CA GLU A 159 14.32 -11.93 -9.81
C GLU A 159 13.49 -13.12 -9.32
N THR A 160 12.16 -13.01 -9.39
CA THR A 160 11.22 -14.08 -9.01
C THR A 160 11.31 -15.27 -9.95
N ILE A 161 11.41 -15.03 -11.27
CA ILE A 161 11.58 -16.09 -12.27
C ILE A 161 12.85 -16.90 -11.99
N ARG A 162 13.97 -16.22 -11.73
CA ARG A 162 15.26 -16.86 -11.46
C ARG A 162 15.25 -17.61 -10.12
N ALA A 163 14.69 -17.01 -9.07
CA ALA A 163 14.63 -17.62 -7.74
C ALA A 163 13.81 -18.91 -7.70
N ASN A 164 12.74 -18.99 -8.50
CA ASN A 164 11.89 -20.18 -8.60
C ASN A 164 12.35 -21.17 -9.69
N GLU A 165 13.44 -20.87 -10.39
CA GLU A 165 14.01 -21.71 -11.46
C GLU A 165 13.00 -22.14 -12.52
N TYR A 166 12.06 -21.26 -12.91
CA TYR A 166 11.05 -21.61 -13.91
C TYR A 166 11.66 -22.05 -15.24
N ASP A 167 11.00 -23.04 -15.85
CA ASP A 167 11.34 -23.55 -17.17
C ASP A 167 10.42 -22.94 -18.24
N PHE A 168 11.02 -22.66 -19.40
CA PHE A 168 10.35 -22.09 -20.55
C PHE A 168 10.62 -22.93 -21.80
N THR A 169 9.72 -22.84 -22.78
CA THR A 169 10.00 -23.24 -24.16
C THR A 169 10.91 -22.21 -24.83
N GLU A 170 11.52 -22.55 -25.97
CA GLU A 170 12.35 -21.62 -26.75
C GLU A 170 11.64 -20.31 -27.11
N GLU A 171 10.30 -20.34 -27.21
CA GLU A 171 9.46 -19.16 -27.48
C GLU A 171 9.14 -18.31 -26.23
N GLY A 172 9.62 -18.68 -25.04
CA GLY A 172 9.35 -17.99 -23.78
C GLY A 172 7.99 -18.32 -23.13
N LYS A 173 7.32 -19.39 -23.57
CA LYS A 173 6.07 -19.88 -22.96
C LYS A 173 6.35 -20.96 -21.94
N PHE A 174 5.47 -21.11 -20.94
CA PHE A 174 5.52 -22.29 -20.06
C PHE A 174 5.38 -23.59 -20.86
N PRO A 175 6.18 -24.63 -20.54
CA PRO A 175 5.94 -25.99 -21.03
C PRO A 175 4.52 -26.40 -20.62
N ALA A 176 3.67 -26.72 -21.59
CA ALA A 176 2.35 -27.25 -21.27
C ALA A 176 2.52 -28.59 -20.52
N LEU A 177 1.99 -28.65 -19.29
CA LEU A 177 1.86 -29.89 -18.50
C LEU A 177 0.73 -30.77 -19.05
#